data_AF-A0A843B147-F1
#
_entry.id   AF-A0A843B147-F1
#
_cell.length_a   1.000
_cell.length_b   1.000
_cell.length_c   1.000
_cell.angle_alpha   90.00
_cell.angle_beta   90.00
_cell.angle_gamma   90.00
#
_symmetry.space_group_name_H-M   'P 1'
#
loop_
_entity.id
_entity.type
_entity.pdbx_description
1 polymer ?
#
loop_
_entity_poly.entity_id
_entity_poly.type
_entity_poly.pdbx_seq_one_letter_code
_entity_poly.pdbx_strand_id
1 'polypeptide(L)' 'NVVMEVFEEDYQEGMSMEDAVTLGLKALKKATEEEKLNPKAVEIGVVRHGENFRRLDDSEVETFIAKVNQE' A
#
# COMPACT_ATOMS: atom_id res chain seq x y z
N ASN A 1 -9.62 4.38 14.26
CA ASN A 1 -8.88 3.10 14.40
C ASN A 1 -8.95 2.20 13.17
N VAL A 2 -9.62 2.62 12.08
CA VAL A 2 -9.85 1.85 10.85
C VAL A 2 -8.58 1.18 10.27
N VAL A 3 -7.44 1.87 10.27
CA VAL A 3 -6.16 1.32 9.77
C VAL A 3 -5.69 0.13 10.61
N MET A 4 -5.79 0.23 11.94
CA MET A 4 -5.37 -0.84 12.85
C MET A 4 -6.24 -2.08 12.70
N GLU A 5 -7.56 -1.91 12.54
CA GLU A 5 -8.48 -3.03 12.30
C GLU A 5 -8.10 -3.82 11.05
N VAL A 6 -7.74 -3.13 9.95
CA VAL A 6 -7.25 -3.80 8.72
C VAL A 6 -5.95 -4.57 8.98
N PHE A 7 -5.03 -3.99 9.73
CA PHE A 7 -3.77 -4.67 10.03
C PHE A 7 -3.97 -5.86 10.99
N GLU A 8 -4.85 -5.75 11.97
CA GLU A 8 -5.18 -6.86 12.87
C GLU A 8 -5.80 -8.06 12.13
N GLU A 9 -6.56 -7.80 11.07
CA GLU A 9 -7.20 -8.84 10.25
C GLU A 9 -6.24 -9.46 9.23
N ASP A 10 -5.48 -8.63 8.50
CA ASP A 10 -4.80 -9.05 7.27
C ASP A 10 -3.27 -9.12 7.38
N TYR A 11 -2.65 -8.54 8.42
CA TYR A 11 -1.19 -8.62 8.57
C TYR A 11 -0.74 -10.05 8.88
N GLN A 12 0.32 -10.49 8.22
CA GLN A 12 0.98 -11.77 8.47
C GLN A 12 2.50 -11.56 8.59
N GLU A 13 3.15 -12.29 9.49
CA GLU A 13 4.62 -12.30 9.53
C GLU A 13 5.21 -12.86 8.23
N GLY A 14 6.29 -12.25 7.75
CA GLY A 14 6.97 -12.71 6.54
C GLY A 14 6.31 -12.33 5.21
N MET A 15 5.33 -11.41 5.22
CA MET A 15 4.76 -10.85 3.99
C MET A 15 5.84 -10.35 3.02
N SER A 16 5.59 -10.53 1.73
CA SER A 16 6.41 -9.90 0.71
C SER A 16 6.25 -8.38 0.78
N MET A 17 7.23 -7.64 0.24
CA MET A 17 7.12 -6.18 0.14
C MET A 17 5.85 -5.77 -0.65
N GLU A 18 5.52 -6.50 -1.71
CA GLU A 18 4.36 -6.21 -2.55
C GLU A 18 3.04 -6.39 -1.79
N ASP A 19 2.94 -7.44 -0.98
CA ASP A 19 1.76 -7.68 -0.14
C ASP A 19 1.65 -6.64 0.98
N ALA A 20 2.78 -6.26 1.59
CA ALA A 20 2.80 -5.22 2.61
C ALA A 20 2.39 -3.84 2.05
N VAL A 21 2.84 -3.49 0.84
CA VAL A 21 2.39 -2.28 0.14
C VAL A 21 0.90 -2.35 -0.17
N THR A 22 0.42 -3.50 -0.68
CA THR A 22 -1.00 -3.72 -0.96
C THR A 22 -1.86 -3.54 0.31
N LEU A 23 -1.43 -4.10 1.44
CA LEU A 23 -2.10 -3.97 2.73
C LEU A 23 -2.17 -2.50 3.21
N GLY A 24 -1.06 -1.77 3.10
CA GLY A 24 -1.02 -0.35 3.43
C GLY A 24 -1.99 0.49 2.59
N LEU A 25 -2.09 0.19 1.30
CA LEU A 25 -3.03 0.86 0.39
C LEU A 25 -4.50 0.50 0.69
N LYS A 26 -4.80 -0.76 1.04
CA LYS A 26 -6.14 -1.16 1.50
C LYS A 26 -6.55 -0.41 2.76
N ALA A 27 -5.63 -0.30 3.72
CA ALA A 27 -5.86 0.43 4.95
C ALA A 27 -6.07 1.93 4.68
N LEU A 28 -5.28 2.51 3.76
CA LEU A 28 -5.45 3.90 3.33
C LEU A 28 -6.82 4.13 2.69
N LYS A 29 -7.21 3.31 1.71
CA LYS A 29 -8.51 3.35 1.02
C LYS A 29 -9.67 3.30 2.02
N LYS A 30 -9.61 2.39 2.99
CA LYS A 30 -10.63 2.26 4.05
C LYS A 30 -10.66 3.49 4.97
N ALA A 31 -9.49 4.04 5.32
CA ALA A 31 -9.37 5.19 6.21
C ALA A 31 -9.79 6.53 5.59
N THR A 32 -9.64 6.68 4.27
CA THR A 32 -10.09 7.86 3.52
C THR A 32 -11.54 7.76 3.06
N GLU A 33 -12.18 6.60 3.28
CA GLU A 33 -13.54 6.29 2.80
C GLU A 33 -13.67 6.45 1.27
N GLU A 34 -12.57 6.30 0.53
CA GLU A 34 -12.55 6.40 -0.93
C GLU A 34 -12.88 5.05 -1.57
N GLU A 35 -13.75 5.06 -2.59
CA GLU A 35 -13.99 3.86 -3.41
C GLU A 35 -12.78 3.51 -4.27
N LYS A 36 -11.98 4.51 -4.67
CA LYS A 36 -10.80 4.35 -5.51
C LYS A 36 -9.72 5.36 -5.13
N LEU A 37 -8.51 4.86 -4.90
CA LEU A 37 -7.34 5.72 -4.71
C LEU A 37 -6.92 6.35 -6.03
N ASN A 38 -6.57 7.63 -5.99
CA ASN A 38 -5.95 8.34 -7.10
C ASN A 38 -4.42 8.12 -7.09
N PRO A 39 -3.82 7.52 -8.14
CA PRO A 39 -2.37 7.28 -8.17
C PRO A 39 -1.51 8.52 -8.11
N LYS A 40 -2.04 9.68 -8.50
CA LYS A 40 -1.33 10.97 -8.38
C LYS A 40 -1.36 11.58 -6.99
N ALA A 41 -2.18 11.03 -6.08
CA ALA A 41 -2.34 11.53 -4.71
C ALA A 41 -1.64 10.64 -3.67
N VAL A 42 -0.99 9.56 -4.11
CA VAL A 42 -0.35 8.57 -3.24
C VAL A 42 1.13 8.48 -3.57
N GLU A 43 1.98 8.55 -2.55
CA GLU A 43 3.42 8.29 -2.66
C GLU A 43 3.78 7.03 -1.87
N ILE A 44 4.64 6.17 -2.44
CA ILE A 44 5.09 4.93 -1.79
C ILE A 44 6.61 4.96 -1.66
N GLY A 45 7.09 4.86 -0.42
CA GLY A 45 8.50 4.75 -0.08
C GLY A 45 8.83 3.37 0.47
N VAL A 46 9.93 2.77 0.02
CA VAL A 46 10.39 1.46 0.46
C VAL A 46 11.81 1.53 1.01
N VAL A 47 12.07 0.73 2.05
CA VAL A 47 13.39 0.52 2.62
C VAL A 47 13.62 -0.97 2.72
N ARG A 48 14.78 -1.44 2.26
CA ARG A 48 15.21 -2.83 2.37
C ARG A 48 16.57 -2.88 3.03
N HIS A 49 16.83 -3.93 3.80
CA HIS A 49 18.13 -4.09 4.44
C HIS A 49 19.23 -4.21 3.38
N GLY A 50 20.26 -3.36 3.48
CA GLY A 50 21.36 -3.30 2.51
C GLY A 50 21.09 -2.44 1.28
N GLU A 51 19.91 -1.83 1.17
CA GLU A 51 19.56 -0.88 0.10
C GLU A 51 19.27 0.50 0.70
N ASN A 52 19.47 1.55 -0.09
CA ASN A 52 19.03 2.89 0.30
C ASN A 52 17.50 2.99 0.22
N PHE A 53 16.91 3.90 1.01
CA PHE A 53 15.53 4.29 0.82
C PHE A 53 15.28 4.69 -0.63
N ARG A 54 14.16 4.21 -1.18
CA ARG A 54 13.73 4.53 -2.53
C ARG A 54 12.24 4.87 -2.53
N ARG A 55 11.87 5.89 -3.31
CA ARG A 55 10.48 6.11 -3.71
C ARG A 55 10.18 5.30 -4.96
N LEU A 56 9.03 4.63 -4.96
CA LEU A 56 8.53 4.00 -6.18
C LEU A 56 8.22 5.09 -7.21
N ASP A 57 8.45 4.77 -8.48
CA ASP A 57 8.10 5.69 -9.57
C ASP A 57 6.59 5.63 -9.88
N ASP A 58 6.12 6.58 -10.69
CA ASP A 58 4.70 6.71 -11.04
C ASP A 58 4.11 5.41 -11.61
N SER A 59 4.87 4.67 -12.42
CA SER A 59 4.40 3.43 -13.05
C SER A 59 4.25 2.29 -12.05
N GLU A 60 5.14 2.22 -11.07
CA GLU A 60 5.06 1.27 -9.97
C GLU A 60 3.88 1.59 -9.05
N VAL A 61 3.69 2.87 -8.71
CA VAL A 61 2.55 3.33 -7.89
C VAL A 61 1.23 3.04 -8.59
N GLU A 62 1.12 3.35 -9.88
CA GLU A 62 -0.06 3.05 -10.69
C GLU A 62 -0.39 1.54 -10.69
N THR A 63 0.64 0.68 -10.77
CA THR A 63 0.46 -0.77 -10.73
C THR A 63 -0.14 -1.25 -9.42
N PHE A 64 0.38 -0.77 -8.27
CA PHE A 64 -0.16 -1.14 -6.96
C PHE A 64 -1.58 -0.62 -6.73
N ILE A 65 -1.87 0.61 -7.17
CA ILE A 65 -3.20 1.21 -7.00
C ILE A 65 -4.21 0.55 -7.92
N ALA A 66 -3.83 0.19 -9.15
CA ALA A 66 -4.67 -0.58 -10.05
C ALA A 66 -5.06 -1.93 -9.43
N LYS A 67 -4.13 -2.61 -8.74
CA LYS A 67 -4.40 -3.86 -8.02
C LYS A 67 -5.46 -3.65 -6.92
N VAL A 68 -5.27 -2.65 -6.05
CA VAL A 68 -6.17 -2.40 -4.90
C VAL A 68 -7.52 -1.81 -5.31
N ASN A 69 -7.60 -1.10 -6.42
CA ASN A 69 -8.86 -0.56 -6.94
C ASN A 69 -9.71 -1.61 -7.70
N GLN A 70 -9.13 -2.77 -8.06
CA GLN A 70 -9.83 -3.88 -8.71
C GLN A 70 -10.42 -4.89 -7.70
N GLU A 71 -9.96 -4.84 -6.45
CA GLU A 71 -10.51 -5.57 -5.31
C GLU A 71 -11.63 -4.78 -4.62
#